data_AF-A0A5J4P821-F1
#
_entry.id   AF-A0A5J4P821-F1
#
_cell.length_a   1.000
_cell.length_b   1.000
_cell.length_c   1.000
_cell.angle_alpha   90.00
_cell.angle_beta   90.00
_cell.angle_gamma   90.00
#
_symmetry.space_group_name_H-M   'P 1'
#
loop_
_entity.id
_entity.type
_entity.pdbx_description
1 polymer ?
#
loop_
_entity_poly.entity_id
_entity_poly.type
_entity_poly.pdbx_seq_one_letter_code
_entity_poly.pdbx_strand_id
1 'polypeptide(L)'
;AEWLDTEEYTDFLQAKERISQIINIYNKVRGHASCNMLTPMEAELHRGKLGKKMAKKKTRTKRNKNNTFTNRFVNLCRIYFFY
;
A
#
# COMPACT_ATOMS: atom_id res chain seq x y z
N ALA A 1 -13.67 6.07 -21.39
CA ALA A 1 -12.50 5.34 -21.90
C ALA A 1 -11.30 5.78 -21.08
N GLU A 2 -10.46 4.84 -20.65
CA GLU A 2 -9.28 5.11 -19.84
C GLU A 2 -8.13 5.43 -20.82
N TRP A 3 -7.79 6.72 -20.96
CA TRP A 3 -6.97 7.24 -22.08
C TRP A 3 -5.45 7.06 -21.91
N LEU A 4 -5.03 6.40 -20.82
CA LEU A 4 -3.62 6.28 -20.46
C LEU A 4 -2.90 5.12 -21.16
N ASP A 5 -3.65 4.11 -21.62
CA ASP A 5 -3.05 2.86 -22.13
C ASP A 5 -2.70 2.91 -23.63
N THR A 6 -2.94 4.02 -24.31
CA THR A 6 -2.74 4.15 -25.77
C THR A 6 -1.60 5.09 -26.17
N GLU A 7 -0.87 5.68 -25.22
CA GLU A 7 0.21 6.62 -25.50
C GLU A 7 1.57 5.90 -25.54
N GLU A 8 2.22 5.92 -26.71
CA GLU A 8 3.61 5.49 -26.88
C GLU A 8 4.55 6.70 -26.88
N TYR A 9 5.72 6.55 -26.24
CA TYR A 9 6.72 7.62 -26.14
C TYR A 9 8.03 7.17 -26.77
N THR A 10 8.61 8.03 -27.59
CA THR A 10 9.88 7.75 -28.26
C THR A 10 11.09 8.13 -27.41
N ASP A 11 10.92 9.06 -26.47
CA ASP A 11 11.99 9.57 -25.62
C ASP A 11 11.58 9.65 -24.14
N PHE A 12 12.55 9.48 -23.25
CA PHE A 12 12.33 9.51 -21.80
C PHE A 12 11.90 10.90 -21.31
N LEU A 13 12.42 11.98 -21.91
CA LEU A 13 12.03 13.33 -21.52
C LEU A 13 10.55 13.59 -21.79
N GLN A 14 10.07 13.15 -22.97
CA GLN A 14 8.67 13.25 -23.36
C GLN A 14 7.75 12.50 -22.39
N ALA A 15 8.11 11.26 -22.03
CA ALA A 15 7.36 10.49 -21.05
C ALA A 15 7.31 11.18 -19.68
N LYS A 16 8.44 11.74 -19.22
CA LYS A 16 8.52 12.48 -17.96
C LYS A 16 7.64 13.72 -17.94
N GLU A 17 7.64 14.49 -19.01
CA GLU A 17 6.78 15.66 -19.16
C GLU A 17 5.31 15.27 -19.16
N ARG A 18 4.97 14.20 -19.87
CA ARG A 18 3.59 13.71 -19.93
C ARG A 18 3.10 13.20 -18.57
N ILE A 19 3.92 12.46 -17.83
CA ILE A 19 3.62 12.05 -16.45
C ILE A 19 3.35 13.26 -15.57
N SER A 20 4.18 14.30 -15.68
CA SER A 20 3.99 15.56 -14.92
C SER A 20 2.64 16.22 -15.24
N GLN A 21 2.26 16.26 -16.52
CA GLN A 21 0.95 16.78 -16.94
C GLN A 21 -0.21 15.94 -16.38
N ILE A 22 -0.12 14.61 -16.46
CA ILE A 22 -1.15 13.70 -15.93
C ILE A 22 -1.35 13.93 -14.43
N ILE A 23 -0.25 14.01 -13.67
CA ILE A 23 -0.29 14.30 -12.23
C ILE A 23 -0.96 15.64 -11.97
N ASN A 24 -0.62 16.67 -12.75
CA ASN A 24 -1.24 17.99 -12.62
C ASN A 24 -2.74 17.97 -12.89
N ILE A 25 -3.18 17.26 -13.94
CA ILE A 25 -4.59 17.11 -14.28
C ILE A 25 -5.33 16.40 -13.15
N TYR A 26 -4.76 15.31 -12.62
CA TYR A 26 -5.33 14.60 -11.48
C TYR A 26 -5.51 15.53 -10.28
N ASN A 27 -4.46 16.27 -9.91
CA ASN A 27 -4.46 17.12 -8.73
C ASN A 27 -5.39 18.33 -8.82
N LYS A 28 -5.64 18.86 -10.03
CA LYS A 28 -6.38 20.12 -10.25
C LYS A 28 -7.78 19.96 -10.84
N VAL A 29 -8.05 18.88 -11.55
CA VAL A 29 -9.30 18.73 -12.32
C VAL A 29 -10.16 17.60 -11.79
N ARG A 30 -9.55 16.56 -11.20
CA ARG A 30 -10.29 15.37 -10.80
C ARG A 30 -10.99 15.56 -9.46
N GLY A 31 -12.23 16.02 -9.50
CA GLY A 31 -13.11 16.02 -8.33
C GLY A 31 -13.44 14.60 -7.88
N HIS A 32 -13.38 14.35 -6.57
CA HIS A 32 -13.71 13.04 -5.99
C HIS A 32 -15.00 13.10 -5.16
N ALA A 33 -15.94 12.19 -5.42
CA ALA A 33 -17.21 12.12 -4.70
C ALA A 33 -17.04 11.90 -3.18
N SER A 34 -16.01 11.15 -2.76
CA SER A 34 -15.66 10.96 -1.35
C SER A 34 -15.18 12.23 -0.63
N CYS A 35 -14.84 13.26 -1.40
CA CYS A 35 -14.33 14.54 -0.93
C CYS A 35 -15.23 15.70 -1.37
N ASN A 36 -16.55 15.50 -1.41
CA ASN A 36 -17.52 16.54 -1.83
C ASN A 36 -17.23 17.12 -3.23
N MET A 37 -16.73 16.30 -4.15
CA MET A 37 -16.29 16.73 -5.48
C MET A 37 -15.12 17.72 -5.51
N LEU A 38 -14.41 17.90 -4.38
CA LEU A 38 -13.17 18.66 -4.34
C LEU A 38 -12.05 17.91 -5.06
N THR A 39 -11.16 18.69 -5.66
CA THR A 39 -9.91 18.17 -6.22
C THR A 39 -8.95 17.78 -5.09
N PRO A 40 -7.96 16.91 -5.34
CA PRO A 40 -6.98 16.53 -4.32
C PRO A 40 -6.29 17.74 -3.65
N MET A 41 -5.93 18.77 -4.43
CA MET A 41 -5.34 20.00 -3.88
C MET A 41 -6.30 20.77 -2.98
N GLU A 42 -7.55 20.94 -3.40
CA GLU A 42 -8.56 21.67 -2.62
C GLU A 42 -8.94 20.91 -1.36
N ALA A 43 -9.02 19.58 -1.43
CA ALA A 43 -9.30 18.73 -0.28
C ALA A 43 -8.19 18.80 0.77
N GLU A 44 -6.92 18.84 0.34
CA GLU A 44 -5.78 19.05 1.23
C GLU A 44 -5.84 20.43 1.90
N LEU A 45 -6.11 21.48 1.12
CA LEU A 45 -6.26 22.83 1.64
C LEU A 45 -7.41 22.93 2.66
N HIS A 46 -8.56 22.34 2.35
CA HIS A 46 -9.76 22.40 3.17
C HIS A 46 -9.66 21.56 4.45
N ARG A 47 -9.03 20.39 4.42
CA ARG A 47 -8.85 19.53 5.61
C ARG A 47 -7.67 19.96 6.47
N GLY A 48 -6.69 20.65 5.91
CA GLY A 48 -5.41 20.93 6.55
C GLY A 48 -4.56 19.65 6.73
N LYS A 49 -3.47 19.77 7.50
CA LYS A 49 -2.51 18.67 7.70
C LYS A 49 -3.19 17.50 8.42
N LEU A 50 -3.25 16.33 7.76
CA LEU A 50 -3.89 15.14 8.32
C LEU A 50 -3.35 14.83 9.73
N GLY A 51 -4.25 14.86 10.70
CA GLY A 51 -3.97 14.54 12.09
C GLY A 51 -3.84 13.03 12.29
N LYS A 52 -2.67 12.63 12.79
CA LYS A 52 -2.29 11.30 13.30
C LYS A 52 -2.09 10.19 12.25
N LYS A 53 -0.96 9.50 12.41
CA LYS A 53 -0.63 8.24 11.75
C LYS A 53 -1.67 7.19 12.16
N MET A 54 -2.04 6.31 11.23
CA MET A 54 -2.88 5.14 11.51
C MET A 54 -2.38 4.44 12.78
N ALA A 55 -3.25 4.28 13.77
CA ALA A 55 -2.88 3.64 15.02
C ALA A 55 -2.32 2.24 14.71
N LYS A 56 -1.15 1.90 15.27
CA LYS A 56 -0.56 0.57 15.09
C LYS A 56 -1.61 -0.47 15.51
N LYS A 57 -2.00 -1.33 14.57
CA LYS A 57 -2.94 -2.43 14.83
C LYS A 57 -2.33 -3.29 15.95
N LYS A 58 -3.01 -3.39 17.10
CA LYS A 58 -2.59 -4.31 18.18
C LYS A 58 -2.68 -5.74 17.63
N THR A 59 -1.54 -6.35 17.34
CA THR A 59 -1.48 -7.79 17.05
C THR A 59 -1.89 -8.51 18.33
N ARG A 60 -3.00 -9.24 18.31
CA ARG A 60 -3.45 -10.05 19.45
C ARG A 60 -2.49 -11.23 19.58
N THR A 61 -1.50 -11.14 20.48
CA THR A 61 -0.72 -12.31 20.89
C THR A 61 -1.68 -13.30 21.53
N LYS A 62 -2.09 -14.33 20.79
CA LYS A 62 -2.77 -15.48 21.37
C LYS A 62 -1.78 -16.11 22.35
N ARG A 63 -2.06 -15.99 23.65
CA ARG A 63 -1.36 -16.73 24.70
C ARG A 63 -1.52 -18.21 24.34
N ASN A 64 -0.44 -18.86 23.91
CA ASN A 64 -0.47 -20.28 23.58
C ASN A 64 -0.62 -21.02 24.90
N LYS A 65 -1.84 -21.45 25.24
CA LYS A 65 -2.08 -22.34 26.37
C LYS A 65 -1.50 -23.69 25.96
N ASN A 66 -0.36 -24.01 26.55
CA ASN A 66 0.39 -25.26 26.45
C ASN A 66 -0.50 -26.46 26.06
N ASN A 67 -0.25 -27.06 24.89
CA ASN A 67 -0.76 -28.39 24.60
C ASN A 67 0.41 -29.37 24.61
N THR A 68 0.50 -30.12 25.71
CA THR A 68 1.50 -31.14 26.05
C THR A 68 1.30 -32.42 25.23
N PHE A 69 1.46 -32.33 23.91
CA PHE A 69 1.49 -33.47 22.99
C PHE A 69 2.08 -32.94 21.67
N THR A 70 3.38 -32.99 21.40
CA THR A 70 4.08 -34.15 20.83
C THR A 70 5.60 -33.90 20.88
N ASN A 71 6.29 -34.43 21.90
CA ASN A 71 7.76 -34.42 21.98
C ASN A 71 8.31 -35.85 21.93
N ARG A 72 7.96 -36.60 20.87
CA ARG A 72 8.61 -37.88 20.53
C ARG A 72 9.07 -37.98 19.07
N PHE A 73 8.38 -37.34 18.12
CA PHE A 73 8.79 -37.41 16.71
C PHE A 73 9.97 -36.50 16.34
N VAL A 74 10.15 -35.36 17.02
CA VAL A 74 11.25 -34.42 16.71
C VAL A 74 12.64 -34.92 17.15
N ASN A 75 12.70 -35.91 18.05
CA ASN A 75 13.96 -36.42 18.58
C ASN A 75 14.55 -37.59 17.76
N LEU A 76 13.75 -38.24 16.91
CA LEU A 76 14.24 -39.26 15.97
C LEU A 76 14.93 -38.64 14.75
N CYS A 77 14.41 -37.54 14.21
CA CYS A 77 15.04 -36.86 13.06
C CYS A 77 16.38 -36.17 13.38
N ARG A 78 16.74 -36.01 14.67
CA ARG A 78 18.03 -35.43 15.09
C ARG A 78 19.18 -36.43 15.18
N ILE A 79 18.89 -37.73 15.20
CA ILE A 79 19.92 -38.79 15.29
C ILE A 79 20.36 -39.27 13.90
N TYR A 80 19.50 -39.18 12.88
CA TYR A 80 19.75 -39.81 11.57
C TYR A 80 20.23 -38.86 10.44
N PHE A 81 20.46 -37.57 10.70
CA PHE A 81 20.79 -36.61 9.63
C PHE A 81 22.09 -35.80 9.86
N PHE A 82 22.94 -36.22 10.81
CA PHE A 82 24.25 -35.62 11.06
C PHE A 82 25.35 -36.68 11.25
N TYR A 83 25.30 -37.74 10.45
CA TYR A 83 26.47 -38.54 10.08
C TYR A 83 26.60 -38.56 8.56
#